data_AF-A0A1E4IAM9-F1
#
_entry.id   AF-A0A1E4IAM9-F1
#
_cell.length_a   1.000
_cell.length_b   1.000
_cell.length_c   1.000
_cell.angle_alpha   90.00
_cell.angle_beta   90.00
_cell.angle_gamma   90.00
#
_symmetry.space_group_name_H-M   'P 1'
#
loop_
_entity.id
_entity.type
_entity.pdbx_description
1 polymer ?
#
loop_
_entity_poly.entity_id
_entity_poly.type
_entity_poly.pdbx_seq_one_letter_code
_entity_poly.pdbx_strand_id
1 'polypeptide(L)'
;MARMFGPLGGGGAAIVQAAVTRPDLDFRHAWTLALLGGLIASAAGVFLGVEVGHAMQEHAQVEAERLAVEPPRMVFDAVSLTQAHRRLAADVLGGSDALEPLREQRQRALDDAMERVAQVLSRSEAWALARADWREVAQRWQTLASRIRQRTIDVEHSALGHRELIEAELDVHDRLVDLLALAPGGPELALARRIPRLVQTLDRAPLAHEADRLALQAALGELLAAQTSWQRQQLAGRARQAQARVQRLAAGMAGMLALGMLGIVLGLRRRRSRSTPHMSAACVASASFEREPSPADVERELTAGLSRRAQDLRGRAGERPGGRVREAPRRQSAGAVEDAEEGAGERAGEGGERD
;
A
#
# COMPACT_ATOMS: atom_id res chain seq x y z
N MET A 1 107.87 9.25 55.99
CA MET A 1 107.04 8.90 57.15
C MET A 1 105.64 9.46 56.92
N ALA A 2 104.66 8.60 56.61
CA ALA A 2 103.27 9.05 56.44
C ALA A 2 102.30 7.91 56.77
N ARG A 3 101.50 8.12 57.81
CA ARG A 3 100.21 7.47 58.07
C ARG A 3 99.44 8.33 59.06
N MET A 4 98.26 8.78 58.68
CA MET A 4 97.11 8.86 59.58
C MET A 4 95.82 8.86 58.76
N PHE A 5 94.93 7.94 59.10
CA PHE A 5 93.63 7.63 58.49
C PHE A 5 92.53 8.10 59.45
N GLY A 6 91.37 8.53 58.93
CA GLY A 6 90.14 8.73 59.70
C GLY A 6 88.93 8.96 58.77
N PRO A 7 87.78 8.27 58.95
CA PRO A 7 86.73 8.15 57.94
C PRO A 7 85.60 9.19 58.08
N LEU A 8 84.99 9.56 56.95
CA LEU A 8 83.78 10.40 56.87
C LEU A 8 82.54 9.54 56.60
N GLY A 9 81.58 9.55 57.54
CA GLY A 9 80.14 9.34 57.26
C GLY A 9 79.60 10.54 56.46
N GLY A 10 78.42 10.57 55.88
CA GLY A 10 77.14 9.88 56.06
C GLY A 10 76.07 10.90 55.62
N GLY A 11 75.01 10.48 54.91
CA GLY A 11 73.91 11.38 54.54
C GLY A 11 73.22 11.08 53.21
N GLY A 12 72.55 9.93 53.12
CA GLY A 12 71.61 9.64 52.03
C GLY A 12 70.31 10.43 52.21
N ALA A 13 70.05 11.40 51.32
CA ALA A 13 68.77 12.08 51.22
C ALA A 13 67.74 11.17 50.52
N ALA A 14 66.98 10.43 51.31
CA ALA A 14 65.81 9.71 50.83
C ALA A 14 64.67 10.72 50.53
N ILE A 15 64.49 11.05 49.25
CA ILE A 15 63.27 11.69 48.76
C ILE A 15 62.14 10.67 48.90
N VAL A 16 61.37 10.77 49.97
CA VAL A 16 60.11 10.04 50.14
C VAL A 16 59.15 10.57 49.09
N GLN A 17 59.12 9.92 47.92
CA GLN A 17 57.99 10.02 47.01
C GLN A 17 56.76 9.48 47.75
N ALA A 18 56.00 10.39 48.36
CA ALA A 18 54.63 10.11 48.77
C ALA A 18 53.85 9.77 47.51
N ALA A 19 53.80 8.47 47.18
CA ALA A 19 52.86 7.91 46.23
C ALA A 19 51.46 8.15 46.80
N VAL A 20 50.90 9.32 46.51
CA VAL A 20 49.48 9.62 46.66
C VAL A 20 48.78 8.72 45.66
N THR A 21 48.58 7.48 46.08
CA THR A 21 47.58 6.60 45.50
C THR A 21 46.27 7.35 45.64
N ARG A 22 45.67 7.73 44.51
CA ARG A 22 44.27 8.14 44.44
C ARG A 22 43.45 6.91 44.06
N PRO A 23 43.18 5.96 44.98
CA PRO A 23 42.21 4.94 44.70
C PRO A 23 40.81 5.56 44.82
N ASP A 24 39.88 5.02 44.03
CA ASP A 24 38.44 4.98 44.32
C ASP A 24 37.49 6.06 43.76
N LEU A 25 37.98 7.13 43.12
CA LEU A 25 37.08 8.03 42.38
C LEU A 25 36.55 7.40 41.09
N ASP A 26 37.27 6.48 40.45
CA ASP A 26 36.89 5.96 39.13
C ASP A 26 35.63 5.09 39.11
N PHE A 27 35.34 4.35 40.18
CA PHE A 27 34.21 3.40 40.19
C PHE A 27 32.86 4.11 40.33
N ARG A 28 32.76 5.09 41.23
CA ARG A 28 31.54 5.88 41.45
C ARG A 28 31.13 6.63 40.19
N HIS A 29 32.09 7.28 39.52
CA HIS A 29 31.83 8.02 38.27
C HIS A 29 31.44 7.08 37.12
N ALA A 30 32.06 5.90 37.01
CA ALA A 30 31.69 4.91 36.00
C ALA A 30 30.25 4.41 36.19
N TRP A 31 29.83 4.14 37.42
CA TRP A 31 28.47 3.70 37.71
C TRP A 31 27.42 4.79 37.50
N THR A 32 27.69 6.03 37.91
CA THR A 32 26.78 7.16 37.65
C THR A 32 26.60 7.42 36.15
N LEU A 33 27.67 7.31 35.35
CA LEU A 33 27.59 7.44 33.89
C LEU A 33 26.78 6.29 33.26
N ALA A 34 26.94 5.06 33.77
CA ALA A 34 26.16 3.91 33.30
C ALA A 34 24.66 4.06 33.60
N LEU A 35 24.31 4.50 34.81
CA LEU A 35 22.91 4.77 35.17
C LEU A 35 22.30 5.92 34.36
N LEU A 36 23.05 7.01 34.20
CA LEU A 36 22.60 8.15 33.39
C LEU A 36 22.40 7.73 31.92
N GLY A 37 23.33 6.97 31.37
CA GLY A 37 23.21 6.40 30.02
C GLY A 37 22.00 5.48 29.88
N GLY A 38 21.75 4.61 30.86
CA GLY A 38 20.57 3.74 30.89
C GLY A 38 19.26 4.53 30.99
N LEU A 39 19.23 5.58 31.79
CA LEU A 39 18.06 6.47 31.93
C LEU A 39 17.77 7.21 30.62
N ILE A 40 18.79 7.80 29.99
CA ILE A 40 18.65 8.48 28.69
C ILE A 40 18.18 7.49 27.62
N ALA A 41 18.75 6.29 27.58
CA ALA A 41 18.33 5.25 26.64
C ALA A 41 16.87 4.81 26.89
N SER A 42 16.45 4.69 28.14
CA SER A 42 15.07 4.36 28.50
C SER A 42 14.09 5.45 28.07
N ALA A 43 14.39 6.72 28.36
CA ALA A 43 13.56 7.85 27.93
C ALA A 43 13.46 7.94 26.39
N ALA A 44 14.57 7.77 25.69
CA ALA A 44 14.59 7.70 24.23
C ALA A 44 13.77 6.54 23.69
N GLY A 45 13.85 5.36 24.32
CA GLY A 45 13.07 4.18 23.96
C GLY A 45 11.56 4.39 24.11
N VAL A 46 11.11 5.02 25.20
CA VAL A 46 9.70 5.36 25.40
C VAL A 46 9.22 6.34 24.33
N PHE A 47 9.99 7.41 24.07
CA PHE A 47 9.65 8.39 23.04
C PHE A 47 9.54 7.75 21.65
N LEU A 48 10.52 6.93 21.26
CA LEU A 48 10.49 6.17 20.01
C LEU A 48 9.30 5.21 19.92
N GLY A 49 8.96 4.54 21.03
CA GLY A 49 7.80 3.65 21.08
C GLY A 49 6.48 4.37 20.80
N VAL A 50 6.30 5.56 21.39
CA VAL A 50 5.13 6.41 21.15
C VAL A 50 5.07 6.87 19.69
N GLU A 51 6.18 7.33 19.13
CA GLU A 51 6.27 7.75 17.71
C GLU A 51 5.97 6.61 16.73
N VAL A 52 6.49 5.41 17.00
CA VAL A 52 6.18 4.21 16.20
C VAL A 52 4.69 3.87 16.31
N GLY A 53 4.12 3.95 17.51
CA GLY A 53 2.69 3.75 17.73
C GLY A 53 1.84 4.72 16.91
N HIS A 54 2.18 6.02 16.94
CA HIS A 54 1.51 7.04 16.13
C HIS A 54 1.65 6.78 14.63
N ALA A 55 2.85 6.43 14.14
CA ALA A 55 3.07 6.14 12.74
C ALA A 55 2.31 4.89 12.26
N MET A 56 2.18 3.87 13.12
CA MET A 56 1.36 2.69 12.82
C MET A 56 -0.13 3.02 12.80
N GLN A 57 -0.61 3.86 13.71
CA GLN A 57 -1.99 4.33 13.74
C GLN A 57 -2.32 5.20 12.52
N GLU A 58 -1.41 6.10 12.12
CA GLU A 58 -1.53 6.91 10.89
C GLU A 58 -1.63 6.01 9.66
N HIS A 59 -0.78 4.98 9.56
CA HIS A 59 -0.83 4.02 8.46
C HIS A 59 -2.16 3.24 8.43
N ALA A 60 -2.60 2.74 9.58
CA ALA A 60 -3.88 2.02 9.69
C ALA A 60 -5.07 2.93 9.31
N GLN A 61 -5.02 4.21 9.70
CA GLN A 61 -6.02 5.20 9.34
C GLN A 61 -6.04 5.47 7.84
N VAL A 62 -4.87 5.67 7.20
CA VAL A 62 -4.80 5.91 5.75
C VAL A 62 -5.30 4.71 4.95
N GLU A 63 -4.99 3.49 5.37
CA GLU A 63 -5.52 2.29 4.71
C GLU A 63 -7.03 2.15 4.92
N ALA A 64 -7.53 2.46 6.11
CA ALA A 64 -8.97 2.51 6.36
C ALA A 64 -9.64 3.56 5.46
N GLU A 65 -9.11 4.78 5.38
CA GLU A 65 -9.58 5.85 4.48
C GLU A 65 -9.58 5.37 3.02
N ARG A 66 -8.53 4.69 2.57
CA ARG A 66 -8.45 4.15 1.20
C ARG A 66 -9.53 3.13 0.91
N LEU A 67 -9.81 2.23 1.86
CA LEU A 67 -10.88 1.24 1.74
C LEU A 67 -12.27 1.88 1.80
N ALA A 68 -12.40 2.98 2.53
CA ALA A 68 -13.65 3.70 2.73
C ALA A 68 -14.09 4.47 1.47
N VAL A 69 -13.15 4.95 0.64
CA VAL A 69 -13.45 5.72 -0.58
C VAL A 69 -13.89 4.86 -1.77
N GLU A 70 -13.55 3.56 -1.77
CA GLU A 70 -13.83 2.69 -2.91
C GLU A 70 -15.34 2.47 -3.17
N PRO A 71 -16.21 2.21 -2.17
CA PRO A 71 -17.64 2.03 -2.42
C PRO A 71 -18.34 3.24 -3.08
N PRO A 72 -18.21 4.50 -2.59
CA PRO A 72 -18.77 5.65 -3.29
C PRO A 72 -18.29 5.76 -4.74
N ARG A 73 -17.00 5.51 -5.00
CA ARG A 73 -16.44 5.51 -6.36
C ARG A 73 -17.14 4.49 -7.26
N MET A 74 -17.33 3.27 -6.76
CA MET A 74 -17.97 2.21 -7.55
C MET A 74 -19.43 2.50 -7.85
N VAL A 75 -20.15 3.14 -6.92
CA VAL A 75 -21.51 3.65 -7.17
C VAL A 75 -21.49 4.73 -8.26
N PHE A 76 -20.51 5.63 -8.21
CA PHE A 76 -20.35 6.66 -9.24
C PHE A 76 -20.03 6.07 -10.63
N ASP A 77 -19.21 5.01 -10.68
CA ASP A 77 -18.94 4.27 -11.91
C ASP A 77 -20.25 3.65 -12.48
N ALA A 78 -21.14 3.14 -11.61
CA ALA A 78 -22.46 2.64 -12.02
C ALA A 78 -23.33 3.77 -12.59
N VAL A 79 -23.42 4.93 -11.95
CA VAL A 79 -24.14 6.12 -12.48
C VAL A 79 -23.67 6.48 -13.89
N SER A 80 -22.35 6.49 -14.10
CA SER A 80 -21.77 6.80 -15.41
C SER A 80 -22.17 5.77 -16.47
N LEU A 81 -22.21 4.49 -16.12
CA LEU A 81 -22.67 3.40 -16.99
C LEU A 81 -24.17 3.48 -17.26
N THR A 82 -24.98 3.84 -16.26
CA THR A 82 -26.43 4.06 -16.39
C THR A 82 -26.72 5.20 -17.37
N GLN A 83 -25.97 6.30 -17.31
CA GLN A 83 -26.08 7.38 -18.29
C GLN A 83 -25.70 6.95 -19.71
N ALA A 84 -24.62 6.16 -19.87
CA ALA A 84 -24.22 5.64 -21.17
C ALA A 84 -25.26 4.68 -21.75
N HIS A 85 -25.82 3.80 -20.91
CA HIS A 85 -26.90 2.88 -21.31
C HIS A 85 -28.18 3.64 -21.69
N ARG A 86 -28.56 4.69 -20.94
CA ARG A 86 -29.72 5.54 -21.24
C ARG A 86 -29.69 6.07 -22.67
N ARG A 87 -28.53 6.57 -23.12
CA ARG A 87 -28.35 7.11 -24.47
C ARG A 87 -28.57 6.04 -25.54
N LEU A 88 -27.87 4.91 -25.42
CA LEU A 88 -27.99 3.80 -26.36
C LEU A 88 -29.39 3.20 -26.37
N ALA A 89 -30.05 3.14 -25.21
CA ALA A 89 -31.43 2.68 -25.12
C ALA A 89 -32.38 3.63 -25.85
N ALA A 90 -32.18 4.96 -25.76
CA ALA A 90 -32.96 5.93 -26.51
C ALA A 90 -32.81 5.74 -28.02
N ASP A 91 -31.58 5.59 -28.53
CA ASP A 91 -31.33 5.40 -29.96
C ASP A 91 -31.96 4.10 -30.50
N VAL A 92 -31.80 3.01 -29.75
CA VAL A 92 -32.37 1.69 -30.11
C VAL A 92 -33.89 1.70 -30.08
N LEU A 93 -34.51 2.24 -29.03
CA LEU A 93 -35.97 2.36 -28.94
C LEU A 93 -36.53 3.36 -29.97
N GLY A 94 -35.71 4.31 -30.44
CA GLY A 94 -35.99 5.20 -31.55
C GLY A 94 -35.84 4.57 -32.94
N GLY A 95 -35.49 3.28 -33.03
CA GLY A 95 -35.42 2.52 -34.29
C GLY A 95 -34.00 2.29 -34.83
N SER A 96 -32.95 2.69 -34.12
CA SER A 96 -31.56 2.45 -34.53
C SER A 96 -31.08 1.04 -34.15
N ASP A 97 -31.64 0.00 -34.78
CA ASP A 97 -31.32 -1.40 -34.48
C ASP A 97 -29.82 -1.75 -34.61
N ALA A 98 -29.08 -1.00 -35.45
CA ALA A 98 -27.63 -1.15 -35.60
C ALA A 98 -26.84 -0.91 -34.29
N LEU A 99 -27.42 -0.20 -33.32
CA LEU A 99 -26.80 0.10 -32.03
C LEU A 99 -27.15 -0.92 -30.93
N GLU A 100 -28.01 -1.90 -31.21
CA GLU A 100 -28.40 -2.94 -30.25
C GLU A 100 -27.19 -3.70 -29.66
N PRO A 101 -26.16 -4.13 -30.43
CA PRO A 101 -25.01 -4.83 -29.86
C PRO A 101 -24.22 -3.96 -28.87
N LEU A 102 -24.13 -2.65 -29.13
CA LEU A 102 -23.45 -1.70 -28.25
C LEU A 102 -24.26 -1.45 -26.98
N ARG A 103 -25.60 -1.33 -27.09
CA ARG A 103 -26.52 -1.23 -25.95
C ARG A 103 -26.37 -2.45 -25.04
N GLU A 104 -26.38 -3.66 -25.60
CA GLU A 104 -26.19 -4.90 -24.83
C GLU A 104 -24.83 -4.97 -24.14
N GLN A 105 -23.75 -4.56 -24.83
CA GLN A 105 -22.43 -4.49 -24.23
C GLN A 105 -22.43 -3.56 -23.01
N ARG A 106 -23.08 -2.39 -23.11
CA ARG A 106 -23.19 -1.46 -21.98
C ARG A 106 -24.08 -1.98 -20.87
N GLN A 107 -25.16 -2.69 -21.20
CA GLN A 107 -25.99 -3.35 -20.21
C GLN A 107 -25.18 -4.35 -19.38
N ARG A 108 -24.38 -5.22 -20.03
CA ARG A 108 -23.50 -6.18 -19.33
C ARG A 108 -22.49 -5.48 -18.43
N ALA A 109 -21.87 -4.39 -18.91
CA ALA A 109 -20.93 -3.62 -18.10
C ALA A 109 -21.58 -3.00 -16.85
N LEU A 110 -22.84 -2.53 -16.97
CA LEU A 110 -23.63 -2.03 -15.85
C LEU A 110 -24.05 -3.17 -14.91
N ASP A 111 -24.49 -4.31 -15.43
CA ASP A 111 -24.79 -5.51 -14.63
C ASP A 111 -23.59 -5.91 -13.76
N ASP A 112 -22.39 -5.94 -14.35
CA ASP A 112 -21.15 -6.24 -13.62
C ASP A 112 -20.82 -5.16 -12.57
N ALA A 113 -21.08 -3.88 -12.87
CA ALA A 113 -20.87 -2.79 -11.92
C ALA A 113 -21.82 -2.89 -10.72
N MET A 114 -23.09 -3.18 -10.96
CA MET A 114 -24.11 -3.39 -9.93
C MET A 114 -23.72 -4.50 -8.96
N GLU A 115 -23.25 -5.62 -9.50
CA GLU A 115 -22.81 -6.78 -8.72
C GLU A 115 -21.55 -6.46 -7.91
N ARG A 116 -20.55 -5.77 -8.50
CA ARG A 116 -19.35 -5.38 -7.78
C ARG A 116 -19.64 -4.45 -6.59
N VAL A 117 -20.55 -3.49 -6.76
CA VAL A 117 -20.98 -2.61 -5.66
C VAL A 117 -21.65 -3.44 -4.57
N ALA A 118 -22.58 -4.34 -4.92
CA ALA A 118 -23.24 -5.22 -3.95
C ALA A 118 -22.22 -6.06 -3.16
N GLN A 119 -21.23 -6.64 -3.82
CA GLN A 119 -20.15 -7.40 -3.19
C GLN A 119 -19.33 -6.54 -2.23
N VAL A 120 -18.95 -5.33 -2.61
CA VAL A 120 -18.20 -4.44 -1.73
C VAL A 120 -19.04 -4.05 -0.51
N LEU A 121 -20.30 -3.64 -0.71
CA LEU A 121 -21.19 -3.27 0.40
C LEU A 121 -21.46 -4.43 1.37
N SER A 122 -21.32 -5.68 0.93
CA SER A 122 -21.45 -6.86 1.79
C SER A 122 -20.29 -7.06 2.79
N ARG A 123 -19.12 -6.44 2.55
CA ARG A 123 -17.90 -6.69 3.34
C ARG A 123 -17.87 -6.01 4.71
N SER A 124 -18.78 -5.08 4.97
CA SER A 124 -18.81 -4.31 6.22
C SER A 124 -20.23 -4.10 6.72
N GLU A 125 -20.44 -4.32 8.01
CA GLU A 125 -21.73 -3.99 8.67
C GLU A 125 -21.96 -2.49 8.78
N ALA A 126 -20.90 -1.67 8.71
CA ALA A 126 -21.03 -0.22 8.67
C ALA A 126 -21.84 0.26 7.45
N TRP A 127 -21.97 -0.59 6.42
CA TRP A 127 -22.71 -0.29 5.20
C TRP A 127 -24.08 -0.94 5.13
N ALA A 128 -24.62 -1.46 6.23
CA ALA A 128 -25.89 -2.19 6.23
C ALA A 128 -27.06 -1.41 5.61
N LEU A 129 -27.16 -0.10 5.91
CA LEU A 129 -28.19 0.77 5.32
C LEU A 129 -27.97 0.98 3.82
N ALA A 130 -26.77 1.39 3.41
CA ALA A 130 -26.43 1.57 1.99
C ALA A 130 -26.60 0.27 1.17
N ARG A 131 -26.31 -0.88 1.77
CA ARG A 131 -26.53 -2.21 1.20
C ARG A 131 -28.01 -2.53 1.01
N ALA A 132 -28.88 -2.06 1.90
CA ALA A 132 -30.32 -2.22 1.74
C ALA A 132 -30.83 -1.37 0.57
N ASP A 133 -30.46 -0.09 0.54
CA ASP A 133 -30.82 0.85 -0.52
C ASP A 133 -30.30 0.36 -1.89
N TRP A 134 -29.06 -0.15 -1.94
CA TRP A 134 -28.48 -0.68 -3.18
C TRP A 134 -29.20 -1.91 -3.74
N ARG A 135 -29.78 -2.76 -2.87
CA ARG A 135 -30.59 -3.90 -3.35
C ARG A 135 -31.83 -3.41 -4.09
N GLU A 136 -32.44 -2.32 -3.62
CA GLU A 136 -33.57 -1.71 -4.30
C GLU A 136 -33.15 -1.12 -5.66
N VAL A 137 -32.02 -0.40 -5.71
CA VAL A 137 -31.41 0.09 -6.96
C VAL A 137 -31.20 -1.04 -7.96
N ALA A 138 -30.61 -2.16 -7.54
CA ALA A 138 -30.38 -3.32 -8.39
C ALA A 138 -31.69 -3.94 -8.93
N GLN A 139 -32.74 -4.01 -8.11
CA GLN A 139 -34.06 -4.51 -8.53
C GLN A 139 -34.74 -3.58 -9.56
N ARG A 140 -34.67 -2.26 -9.33
CA ARG A 140 -35.19 -1.25 -10.28
C ARG A 140 -34.47 -1.36 -11.63
N TRP A 141 -33.15 -1.50 -11.61
CA TRP A 141 -32.34 -1.71 -12.81
C TRP A 141 -32.74 -2.97 -13.57
N GLN A 142 -32.82 -4.13 -12.92
CA GLN A 142 -33.20 -5.39 -13.58
C GLN A 142 -34.57 -5.29 -14.25
N THR A 143 -35.53 -4.64 -13.57
CA THR A 143 -36.87 -4.40 -14.11
C THR A 143 -36.82 -3.50 -15.36
N LEU A 144 -36.10 -2.39 -15.28
CA LEU A 144 -35.92 -1.45 -16.39
C LEU A 144 -35.22 -2.11 -17.60
N ALA A 145 -34.09 -2.78 -17.36
CA ALA A 145 -33.32 -3.47 -18.39
C ALA A 145 -34.13 -4.57 -19.08
N SER A 146 -34.97 -5.31 -18.34
CA SER A 146 -35.88 -6.30 -18.93
C SER A 146 -36.91 -5.64 -19.85
N ARG A 147 -37.52 -4.54 -19.42
CA ARG A 147 -38.53 -3.81 -20.21
C ARG A 147 -37.95 -3.25 -21.51
N ILE A 148 -36.75 -2.66 -21.45
CA ILE A 148 -36.01 -2.15 -22.62
C ILE A 148 -35.70 -3.28 -23.60
N ARG A 149 -35.14 -4.39 -23.12
CA ARG A 149 -34.77 -5.54 -23.94
C ARG A 149 -35.97 -6.16 -24.65
N GLN A 150 -37.11 -6.24 -23.97
CA GLN A 150 -38.36 -6.73 -24.54
C GLN A 150 -39.09 -5.68 -25.39
N ARG A 151 -38.56 -4.45 -25.47
CA ARG A 151 -39.17 -3.29 -26.15
C ARG A 151 -40.63 -3.06 -25.71
N THR A 152 -40.91 -3.29 -24.42
CA THR A 152 -42.24 -3.09 -23.81
C THR A 152 -42.43 -1.69 -23.22
N ILE A 153 -41.46 -0.80 -23.45
CA ILE A 153 -41.50 0.60 -23.06
C ILE A 153 -41.07 1.47 -24.23
N ASP A 154 -41.63 2.68 -24.31
CA ASP A 154 -41.19 3.70 -25.24
C ASP A 154 -39.96 4.47 -24.72
N VAL A 155 -39.46 5.37 -25.56
CA VAL A 155 -38.29 6.21 -25.29
C VAL A 155 -38.50 7.09 -24.05
N GLU A 156 -39.70 7.67 -23.89
CA GLU A 156 -40.01 8.60 -22.80
C GLU A 156 -40.01 7.89 -21.44
N HIS A 157 -40.70 6.75 -21.33
CA HIS A 157 -40.73 5.94 -20.13
C HIS A 157 -39.36 5.32 -19.81
N SER A 158 -38.57 4.98 -20.83
CA SER A 158 -37.18 4.54 -20.65
C SER A 158 -36.33 5.66 -20.05
N ALA A 159 -36.42 6.88 -20.58
CA ALA A 159 -35.68 8.04 -20.09
C ALA A 159 -36.03 8.37 -18.63
N LEU A 160 -37.32 8.36 -18.30
CA LEU A 160 -37.82 8.54 -16.93
C LEU A 160 -37.25 7.48 -15.98
N GLY A 161 -37.34 6.19 -16.35
CA GLY A 161 -36.83 5.10 -15.51
C GLY A 161 -35.33 5.19 -15.26
N HIS A 162 -34.53 5.59 -16.24
CA HIS A 162 -33.09 5.82 -16.03
C HIS A 162 -32.82 7.01 -15.10
N ARG A 163 -33.61 8.08 -15.17
CA ARG A 163 -33.47 9.23 -14.26
C ARG A 163 -33.74 8.82 -12.82
N GLU A 164 -34.83 8.12 -12.57
CA GLU A 164 -35.18 7.60 -11.24
C GLU A 164 -34.12 6.63 -10.69
N LEU A 165 -33.52 5.83 -11.57
CA LEU A 165 -32.43 4.94 -11.20
C LEU A 165 -31.16 5.72 -10.80
N ILE A 166 -30.78 6.73 -11.59
CA ILE A 166 -29.62 7.59 -11.30
C ILE A 166 -29.81 8.34 -9.97
N GLU A 167 -31.00 8.86 -9.70
CA GLU A 167 -31.31 9.51 -8.43
C GLU A 167 -31.11 8.53 -7.26
N ALA A 168 -31.63 7.31 -7.36
CA ALA A 168 -31.47 6.30 -6.32
C ALA A 168 -30.00 5.84 -6.15
N GLU A 169 -29.23 5.74 -7.24
CA GLU A 169 -27.78 5.47 -7.18
C GLU A 169 -27.03 6.60 -6.46
N LEU A 170 -27.36 7.87 -6.75
CA LEU A 170 -26.75 9.02 -6.10
C LEU A 170 -27.13 9.13 -4.61
N ASP A 171 -28.34 8.75 -4.23
CA ASP A 171 -28.73 8.69 -2.81
C ASP A 171 -27.88 7.67 -2.03
N VAL A 172 -27.58 6.51 -2.62
CA VAL A 172 -26.66 5.52 -2.03
C VAL A 172 -25.25 6.09 -1.93
N HIS A 173 -24.78 6.77 -2.97
CA HIS A 173 -23.48 7.45 -2.95
C HIS A 173 -23.41 8.46 -1.80
N ASP A 174 -24.42 9.31 -1.64
CA ASP A 174 -24.44 10.37 -0.63
C ASP A 174 -24.46 9.80 0.79
N ARG A 175 -25.25 8.75 1.02
CA ARG A 175 -25.22 8.01 2.30
C ARG A 175 -23.84 7.43 2.59
N LEU A 176 -23.17 6.86 1.60
CA LEU A 176 -21.81 6.35 1.78
C LEU A 176 -20.85 7.49 2.14
N VAL A 177 -20.89 8.61 1.42
CA VAL A 177 -20.04 9.77 1.70
C VAL A 177 -20.32 10.35 3.08
N ASP A 178 -21.57 10.41 3.52
CA ASP A 178 -21.94 10.89 4.86
C ASP A 178 -21.40 9.98 5.96
N LEU A 179 -21.45 8.65 5.77
CA LEU A 179 -20.81 7.70 6.69
C LEU A 179 -19.30 7.93 6.79
N LEU A 180 -18.64 8.28 5.69
CA LEU A 180 -17.21 8.62 5.70
C LEU A 180 -16.92 9.95 6.38
N ALA A 181 -17.81 10.94 6.21
CA ALA A 181 -17.64 12.25 6.84
C ALA A 181 -17.76 12.18 8.38
N LEU A 182 -18.48 11.19 8.90
CA LEU A 182 -18.58 10.90 10.33
C LEU A 182 -17.38 10.12 10.88
N ALA A 183 -16.52 9.56 10.01
CA ALA A 183 -15.34 8.82 10.45
C ALA A 183 -14.25 9.77 11.00
N PRO A 184 -13.53 9.38 12.06
CA PRO A 184 -12.42 10.17 12.59
C PRO A 184 -11.33 10.33 11.50
N GLY A 185 -11.05 11.59 11.11
CA GLY A 185 -10.18 11.91 9.96
C GLY A 185 -10.90 12.50 8.73
N GLY A 186 -12.23 12.68 8.79
CA GLY A 186 -13.11 12.98 7.66
C GLY A 186 -13.14 14.36 6.97
N PRO A 187 -12.45 15.46 7.37
CA PRO A 187 -12.68 16.76 6.72
C PRO A 187 -12.15 16.86 5.28
N GLU A 188 -11.24 15.99 4.82
CA GLU A 188 -10.73 16.01 3.44
C GLU A 188 -11.70 15.46 2.38
N LEU A 189 -12.79 14.79 2.79
CA LEU A 189 -13.85 14.29 1.88
C LEU A 189 -14.90 15.34 1.51
N ALA A 190 -14.71 16.60 1.91
CA ALA A 190 -15.60 17.72 1.55
C ALA A 190 -15.83 17.86 0.04
N LEU A 191 -14.88 17.41 -0.80
CA LEU A 191 -15.02 17.45 -2.25
C LEU A 191 -15.93 16.34 -2.80
N ALA A 192 -16.01 15.17 -2.14
CA ALA A 192 -16.94 14.09 -2.51
C ALA A 192 -18.41 14.53 -2.38
N ARG A 193 -18.71 15.41 -1.41
CA ARG A 193 -20.04 16.02 -1.24
C ARG A 193 -20.45 16.98 -2.36
N ARG A 194 -19.52 17.40 -3.24
CA ARG A 194 -19.78 18.39 -4.30
C ARG A 194 -20.20 17.76 -5.64
N ILE A 195 -19.79 16.51 -5.87
CA ILE A 195 -19.99 15.77 -7.12
C ILE A 195 -21.48 15.54 -7.44
N PRO A 196 -22.32 15.06 -6.51
CA PRO A 196 -23.74 14.79 -6.77
C PRO A 196 -24.51 16.07 -7.14
N ARG A 197 -24.17 17.19 -6.48
CA ARG A 197 -24.75 18.50 -6.79
C ARG A 197 -24.43 18.94 -8.21
N LEU A 198 -23.21 18.70 -8.68
CA LEU A 198 -22.84 18.98 -10.06
C LEU A 198 -23.66 18.11 -11.03
N VAL A 199 -23.79 16.81 -10.77
CA VAL A 199 -24.59 15.91 -11.61
C VAL A 199 -26.05 16.36 -11.69
N GLN A 200 -26.68 16.69 -10.56
CA GLN A 200 -28.07 17.18 -10.53
C GLN A 200 -28.25 18.55 -11.21
N THR A 201 -27.28 19.47 -11.08
CA THR A 201 -27.39 20.77 -11.76
C THR A 201 -27.40 20.64 -13.28
N LEU A 202 -26.86 19.56 -13.84
CA LEU A 202 -26.81 19.33 -15.28
C LEU A 202 -28.12 18.78 -15.81
N ASP A 203 -28.72 17.86 -15.08
CA ASP A 203 -29.99 17.26 -15.49
C ASP A 203 -31.10 18.33 -15.49
N ARG A 204 -30.96 19.36 -14.64
CA ARG A 204 -31.84 20.54 -14.59
C ARG A 204 -31.46 21.68 -15.54
N ALA A 205 -30.27 21.67 -16.14
CA ALA A 205 -29.85 22.76 -17.00
C ALA A 205 -30.70 22.75 -18.29
N PRO A 206 -31.32 23.89 -18.66
CA PRO A 206 -31.98 24.06 -19.95
C PRO A 206 -30.90 24.25 -21.03
N LEU A 207 -30.09 23.22 -21.24
CA LEU A 207 -29.15 23.20 -22.35
C LEU A 207 -29.97 23.01 -23.62
N ALA A 208 -29.95 24.04 -24.48
CA ALA A 208 -30.79 24.15 -25.65
C ALA A 208 -30.55 23.04 -26.69
N HIS A 209 -29.38 22.39 -26.63
CA HIS A 209 -28.98 21.32 -27.55
C HIS A 209 -28.52 20.09 -26.78
N GLU A 210 -28.93 18.91 -27.26
CA GLU A 210 -28.53 17.62 -26.72
C GLU A 210 -27.01 17.40 -26.79
N ALA A 211 -26.35 17.95 -27.83
CA ALA A 211 -24.89 17.94 -27.95
C ALA A 211 -24.18 18.62 -26.77
N ASP A 212 -24.71 19.73 -26.24
CA ASP A 212 -24.12 20.43 -25.11
C ASP A 212 -24.25 19.61 -23.81
N ARG A 213 -25.37 18.89 -23.65
CA ARG A 213 -25.57 17.97 -22.53
C ARG A 213 -24.56 16.82 -22.56
N LEU A 214 -24.30 16.28 -23.75
CA LEU A 214 -23.34 15.20 -23.95
C LEU A 214 -21.91 15.64 -23.66
N ALA A 215 -21.50 16.78 -24.22
CA ALA A 215 -20.17 17.34 -24.00
C ALA A 215 -19.92 17.61 -22.51
N LEU A 216 -20.93 18.14 -21.82
CA LEU A 216 -20.82 18.45 -20.40
C LEU A 216 -20.81 17.20 -19.51
N GLN A 217 -21.63 16.19 -19.82
CA GLN A 217 -21.57 14.89 -19.14
C GLN A 217 -20.19 14.22 -19.32
N ALA A 218 -19.63 14.25 -20.52
CA ALA A 218 -18.30 13.72 -20.78
C ALA A 218 -17.22 14.46 -19.98
N ALA A 219 -17.24 15.79 -20.00
CA ALA A 219 -16.31 16.63 -19.26
C ALA A 219 -16.34 16.37 -17.75
N LEU A 220 -17.53 16.10 -17.20
CA LEU A 220 -17.66 15.75 -15.79
C LEU A 220 -17.20 14.34 -15.49
N GLY A 221 -17.48 13.36 -16.36
CA GLY A 221 -16.90 12.03 -16.24
C GLY A 221 -15.37 12.09 -16.18
N GLU A 222 -14.75 12.88 -17.05
CA GLU A 222 -13.30 13.12 -17.05
C GLU A 222 -12.80 13.81 -15.79
N LEU A 223 -13.49 14.89 -15.35
CA LEU A 223 -13.14 15.60 -14.12
C LEU A 223 -13.19 14.66 -12.90
N LEU A 224 -14.19 13.80 -12.83
CA LEU A 224 -14.42 12.90 -11.70
C LEU A 224 -13.44 11.73 -11.72
N ALA A 225 -13.15 11.19 -12.90
CA ALA A 225 -12.08 10.21 -13.08
C ALA A 225 -10.71 10.81 -12.67
N ALA A 226 -10.42 12.04 -13.10
CA ALA A 226 -9.19 12.76 -12.75
C ALA A 226 -9.10 13.01 -11.24
N GLN A 227 -10.15 13.53 -10.62
CA GLN A 227 -10.22 13.77 -9.18
C GLN A 227 -10.01 12.48 -8.38
N THR A 228 -10.67 11.40 -8.78
CA THR A 228 -10.56 10.12 -8.07
C THR A 228 -9.19 9.49 -8.25
N SER A 229 -8.58 9.64 -9.43
CA SER A 229 -7.20 9.21 -9.66
C SER A 229 -6.21 10.00 -8.78
N TRP A 230 -6.43 11.32 -8.67
CA TRP A 230 -5.63 12.20 -7.83
C TRP A 230 -5.75 11.84 -6.35
N GLN A 231 -6.97 11.60 -5.85
CA GLN A 231 -7.19 11.15 -4.47
C GLN A 231 -6.49 9.82 -4.18
N ARG A 232 -6.55 8.84 -5.10
CA ARG A 232 -5.83 7.57 -4.94
C ARG A 232 -4.32 7.77 -4.90
N GLN A 233 -3.79 8.63 -5.74
CA GLN A 233 -2.36 8.95 -5.74
C GLN A 233 -1.93 9.63 -4.43
N GLN A 234 -2.76 10.54 -3.90
CA GLN A 234 -2.52 11.19 -2.60
C GLN A 234 -2.53 10.18 -1.45
N LEU A 235 -3.56 9.33 -1.35
CA LEU A 235 -3.64 8.31 -0.31
C LEU A 235 -2.50 7.29 -0.42
N ALA A 236 -2.15 6.86 -1.63
CA ALA A 236 -1.00 5.98 -1.87
C ALA A 236 0.34 6.68 -1.54
N GLY A 237 0.44 7.99 -1.74
CA GLY A 237 1.56 8.82 -1.31
C GLY A 237 1.68 8.83 0.21
N ARG A 238 0.59 9.15 0.91
CA ARG A 238 0.51 9.18 2.38
C ARG A 238 0.82 7.82 3.00
N ALA A 239 0.27 6.73 2.47
CA ALA A 239 0.54 5.37 2.93
C ALA A 239 2.03 5.02 2.83
N ARG A 240 2.66 5.31 1.67
CA ARG A 240 4.11 5.11 1.47
C ARG A 240 4.95 5.97 2.42
N GLN A 241 4.56 7.21 2.65
CA GLN A 241 5.26 8.10 3.60
C GLN A 241 5.16 7.59 5.04
N ALA A 242 3.98 7.16 5.47
CA ALA A 242 3.76 6.57 6.79
C ALA A 242 4.60 5.28 6.96
N GLN A 243 4.58 4.38 5.97
CA GLN A 243 5.40 3.17 5.97
C GLN A 243 6.90 3.48 6.04
N ALA A 244 7.38 4.46 5.26
CA ALA A 244 8.78 4.88 5.29
C ALA A 244 9.18 5.53 6.64
N ARG A 245 8.25 6.21 7.32
CA ARG A 245 8.48 6.70 8.69
C ARG A 245 8.63 5.54 9.67
N VAL A 246 7.72 4.56 9.66
CA VAL A 246 7.80 3.36 10.51
C VAL A 246 9.14 2.62 10.30
N GLN A 247 9.56 2.43 9.05
CA GLN A 247 10.83 1.77 8.74
C GLN A 247 12.05 2.55 9.26
N ARG A 248 12.06 3.89 9.12
CA ARG A 248 13.14 4.73 9.65
C ARG A 248 13.20 4.70 11.18
N LEU A 249 12.06 4.76 11.86
CA LEU A 249 12.00 4.68 13.32
C LEU A 249 12.44 3.29 13.81
N ALA A 250 12.01 2.21 13.14
CA ALA A 250 12.45 0.85 13.45
C ALA A 250 13.96 0.66 13.27
N ALA A 251 14.53 1.16 12.17
CA ALA A 251 15.97 1.14 11.93
C ALA A 251 16.73 1.97 12.98
N GLY A 252 16.20 3.13 13.37
CA GLY A 252 16.75 3.96 14.43
C GLY A 252 16.78 3.24 15.79
N MET A 253 15.69 2.57 16.17
CA MET A 253 15.65 1.75 17.39
C MET A 253 16.67 0.61 17.35
N ALA A 254 16.75 -0.12 16.24
CA ALA A 254 17.73 -1.20 16.09
C ALA A 254 19.17 -0.69 16.22
N GLY A 255 19.48 0.48 15.63
CA GLY A 255 20.77 1.14 15.75
C GLY A 255 21.10 1.54 17.21
N MET A 256 20.14 2.12 17.93
CA MET A 256 20.35 2.47 19.34
C MET A 256 20.55 1.24 20.23
N LEU A 257 19.79 0.16 20.01
CA LEU A 257 19.97 -1.08 20.76
C LEU A 257 21.33 -1.72 20.50
N ALA A 258 21.81 -1.70 19.24
CA ALA A 258 23.13 -2.19 18.88
C ALA A 258 24.25 -1.37 19.54
N LEU A 259 24.14 -0.03 19.53
CA LEU A 259 25.09 0.85 20.21
C LEU A 259 25.08 0.64 21.73
N GLY A 260 23.90 0.48 22.33
CA GLY A 260 23.74 0.17 23.75
C GLY A 260 24.43 -1.15 24.13
N MET A 261 24.17 -2.22 23.37
CA MET A 261 24.83 -3.52 23.56
C MET A 261 26.35 -3.44 23.38
N LEU A 262 26.83 -2.74 22.36
CA LEU A 262 28.26 -2.53 22.14
C LEU A 262 28.92 -1.80 23.31
N GLY A 263 28.26 -0.77 23.85
CA GLY A 263 28.71 -0.06 25.04
C GLY A 263 28.85 -0.98 26.27
N ILE A 264 27.89 -1.87 26.48
CA ILE A 264 27.94 -2.88 27.56
C ILE A 264 29.12 -3.83 27.35
N VAL A 265 29.32 -4.36 26.14
CA VAL A 265 30.41 -5.28 25.82
C VAL A 265 31.78 -4.62 26.02
N LEU A 266 31.97 -3.39 25.55
CA LEU A 266 33.21 -2.63 25.75
C LEU A 266 33.46 -2.34 27.24
N GLY A 267 32.42 -2.03 28.00
CA GLY A 267 32.49 -1.86 29.46
C GLY A 267 32.94 -3.13 30.18
N LEU A 268 32.37 -4.28 29.84
CA LEU A 268 32.74 -5.59 30.41
C LEU A 268 34.19 -5.97 30.04
N ARG A 269 34.60 -5.73 28.79
CA ARG A 269 35.98 -6.03 28.33
C ARG A 269 37.02 -5.19 29.05
N ARG A 270 36.76 -3.89 29.25
CA ARG A 270 37.67 -2.98 29.98
C ARG A 270 37.75 -3.30 31.48
N ARG A 271 36.68 -3.86 32.06
CA ARG A 271 36.71 -4.39 33.44
C ARG A 271 37.59 -5.62 33.53
N ARG A 272 37.47 -6.57 32.59
CA ARG A 272 38.26 -7.81 32.58
C ARG A 272 39.76 -7.54 32.43
N SER A 273 40.17 -6.58 31.60
CA SER A 273 41.59 -6.24 31.40
C SER A 273 42.25 -5.58 32.63
N ARG A 274 41.48 -4.96 33.52
CA ARG A 274 41.99 -4.41 34.79
C ARG A 274 42.04 -5.45 35.92
N SER A 275 41.37 -6.59 35.74
CA SER A 275 41.19 -7.62 36.77
C SER A 275 42.20 -8.76 36.66
N THR A 276 43.23 -8.65 35.81
CA THR A 276 44.38 -9.56 35.85
C THR A 276 45.33 -9.06 36.93
N PRO A 277 45.30 -9.60 38.16
CA PRO A 277 46.37 -9.35 39.12
C PRO A 277 47.68 -9.80 38.47
N HIS A 278 48.73 -9.00 38.65
CA HIS A 278 50.10 -9.49 38.47
C HIS A 278 50.31 -10.64 39.46
N MET A 279 49.93 -11.85 39.07
CA MET A 279 50.44 -13.06 39.71
C MET A 279 51.94 -13.05 39.46
N SER A 280 52.67 -12.84 40.55
CA SER A 280 54.11 -13.01 40.62
C SER A 280 54.53 -14.25 39.84
N ALA A 281 55.50 -14.06 38.95
CA ALA A 281 56.04 -15.05 38.03
C ALA A 281 56.85 -16.13 38.76
N ALA A 282 56.17 -16.96 39.55
CA ALA A 282 56.77 -18.14 40.15
C ALA A 282 55.88 -19.35 39.90
N CYS A 283 56.41 -20.22 39.03
CA CYS A 283 56.03 -21.63 38.88
C CYS A 283 54.69 -21.91 38.17
N VAL A 284 54.74 -22.20 36.86
CA VAL A 284 54.12 -23.42 36.29
C VAL A 284 54.90 -23.79 35.02
N ALA A 285 55.61 -24.91 35.13
CA ALA A 285 56.11 -25.67 34.00
C ALA A 285 54.96 -26.50 33.38
N SER A 286 55.05 -26.69 32.06
CA SER A 286 54.45 -27.81 31.30
C SER A 286 52.92 -27.99 31.41
N ALA A 287 52.19 -27.36 30.49
CA ALA A 287 50.93 -27.90 29.99
C ALA A 287 50.77 -27.56 28.50
N SER A 288 50.33 -28.57 27.77
CA SER A 288 50.32 -28.76 26.33
C SER A 288 49.74 -27.60 25.51
N PHE A 289 50.45 -27.26 24.44
CA PHE A 289 50.12 -26.25 23.45
C PHE A 289 48.99 -26.77 22.55
N GLU A 290 47.74 -26.42 22.85
CA GLU A 290 46.65 -26.53 21.88
C GLU A 290 46.87 -25.46 20.80
N ARG A 291 47.03 -25.93 19.56
CA ARG A 291 47.39 -25.13 18.39
C ARG A 291 46.21 -24.23 18.03
N GLU A 292 46.35 -22.92 18.18
CA GLU A 292 45.35 -21.96 17.68
C GLU A 292 45.14 -22.17 16.17
N PRO A 293 43.87 -22.15 15.69
CA PRO A 293 43.57 -22.29 14.28
C PRO A 293 44.20 -21.13 13.50
N SER A 294 44.90 -21.47 12.42
CA SER A 294 45.54 -20.48 11.56
C SER A 294 44.47 -19.57 10.93
N PRO A 295 44.76 -18.28 10.68
CA PRO A 295 43.87 -17.41 9.92
C PRO A 295 43.39 -18.03 8.60
N ALA A 296 44.23 -18.87 7.98
CA ALA A 296 43.91 -19.61 6.76
C ALA A 296 42.90 -20.75 6.95
N ASP A 297 42.73 -21.26 8.17
CA ASP A 297 41.72 -22.27 8.52
C ASP A 297 40.35 -21.60 8.73
N VAL A 298 40.34 -20.42 9.36
CA VAL A 298 39.13 -19.60 9.53
C VAL A 298 38.57 -19.14 8.19
N GLU A 299 39.43 -18.71 7.26
CA GLU A 299 39.02 -18.27 5.93
C GLU A 299 38.44 -19.44 5.11
N ARG A 300 39.04 -20.63 5.20
CA ARG A 300 38.51 -21.84 4.55
C ARG A 300 37.16 -22.27 5.11
N GLU A 301 36.96 -22.16 6.42
CA GLU A 301 35.69 -22.51 7.07
C GLU A 301 34.56 -21.53 6.70
N LEU A 302 34.86 -20.22 6.64
CA LEU A 302 33.91 -19.20 6.18
C LEU A 302 33.51 -19.39 4.72
N THR A 303 34.48 -19.68 3.86
CA THR A 303 34.23 -19.89 2.42
C THR A 303 33.38 -21.14 2.21
N ALA A 304 33.65 -22.23 2.93
CA ALA A 304 32.85 -23.46 2.89
C ALA A 304 31.43 -23.28 3.47
N GLY A 305 31.25 -22.38 4.44
CA GLY A 305 29.94 -22.03 4.98
C GLY A 305 29.08 -21.25 3.98
N LEU A 306 29.68 -20.28 3.28
CA LEU A 306 29.00 -19.45 2.28
C LEU A 306 28.58 -20.25 1.04
N SER A 307 29.43 -21.16 0.54
CA SER A 307 29.09 -22.01 -0.60
C SER A 307 27.93 -22.96 -0.31
N ARG A 308 27.86 -23.55 0.90
CA ARG A 308 26.72 -24.39 1.32
C ARG A 308 25.41 -23.61 1.35
N ARG A 309 25.44 -22.38 1.87
CA ARG A 309 24.24 -21.53 1.97
C ARG A 309 23.73 -21.05 0.60
N ALA A 310 24.64 -20.82 -0.35
CA ALA A 310 24.27 -20.48 -1.73
C ALA A 310 23.61 -21.65 -2.49
N GLN A 311 24.06 -22.89 -2.25
CA GLN A 311 23.42 -24.09 -2.82
C GLN A 311 22.01 -24.31 -2.26
N ASP A 312 21.81 -24.10 -0.96
CA ASP A 312 20.51 -24.25 -0.29
C ASP A 312 19.46 -23.27 -0.82
N LEU A 313 19.86 -22.02 -1.06
CA LEU A 313 18.98 -21.00 -1.65
C LEU A 313 18.62 -21.29 -3.10
N ARG A 314 19.55 -21.88 -3.87
CA ARG A 314 19.30 -22.28 -5.26
C ARG A 314 18.37 -23.50 -5.34
N GLY A 315 18.43 -24.41 -4.36
CA GLY A 315 17.49 -25.54 -4.24
C GLY A 315 16.05 -25.10 -3.98
N ARG A 316 15.85 -24.12 -3.09
CA ARG A 316 14.50 -23.60 -2.76
C ARG A 316 13.86 -22.76 -3.86
N ALA A 317 14.64 -22.19 -4.77
CA ALA A 317 14.11 -21.44 -5.92
C ALA A 317 13.61 -22.35 -7.07
N GLY A 318 13.94 -23.64 -7.06
CA GLY A 318 13.54 -24.61 -8.08
C GLY A 318 12.18 -25.28 -7.83
N GLU A 319 11.67 -25.28 -6.60
CA GLU A 319 10.35 -25.81 -6.27
C GLU A 319 9.26 -24.76 -6.55
N ARG A 320 8.88 -24.63 -7.83
CA ARG A 320 7.59 -24.03 -8.18
C ARG A 320 6.46 -24.94 -7.67
N PRO A 321 5.46 -24.42 -6.93
CA PRO A 321 4.30 -25.20 -6.55
C PRO A 321 3.53 -25.61 -7.81
N GLY A 322 3.48 -26.91 -8.07
CA GLY A 322 2.75 -27.51 -9.19
C GLY A 322 1.24 -27.28 -9.06
N GLY A 323 0.76 -26.15 -9.60
CA GLY A 323 -0.64 -25.94 -9.90
C GLY A 323 -1.05 -26.83 -11.07
N ARG A 324 -1.87 -27.86 -10.80
CA ARG A 324 -2.57 -28.64 -11.83
C ARG A 324 -3.34 -27.70 -12.74
N VAL A 325 -2.86 -27.55 -13.97
CA VAL A 325 -3.65 -27.00 -15.08
C VAL A 325 -4.64 -28.07 -15.50
N ARG A 326 -5.92 -27.82 -15.26
CA ARG A 326 -7.04 -28.66 -15.73
C ARG A 326 -7.21 -28.37 -17.21
N GLU A 327 -6.84 -29.33 -18.07
CA GLU A 327 -7.02 -29.27 -19.51
C GLU A 327 -8.50 -29.11 -19.87
N ALA A 328 -8.82 -28.07 -20.64
CA ALA A 328 -10.11 -27.90 -21.30
C ALA A 328 -10.09 -28.63 -22.66
N PRO A 329 -11.22 -29.22 -23.10
CA PRO A 329 -11.26 -30.05 -24.30
C PRO A 329 -11.11 -29.21 -25.58
N ARG A 330 -10.16 -29.62 -26.43
CA ARG A 330 -9.98 -29.16 -27.80
C ARG A 330 -11.23 -29.46 -28.62
N ARG A 331 -11.91 -28.41 -29.12
CA ARG A 331 -12.84 -28.54 -30.25
C ARG A 331 -12.02 -28.71 -31.53
N GLN A 332 -12.26 -29.84 -32.20
CA GLN A 332 -11.85 -30.12 -33.56
C GLN A 332 -12.49 -29.12 -34.52
N SER A 333 -11.66 -28.37 -35.25
CA SER A 333 -12.03 -27.66 -36.46
C SER A 333 -11.72 -28.57 -37.65
N ALA A 334 -12.76 -29.00 -38.38
CA ALA A 334 -12.66 -29.76 -39.62
C ALA A 334 -13.47 -29.06 -40.72
N GLY A 335 -12.82 -28.95 -41.90
CA GLY A 335 -13.34 -28.69 -43.25
C GLY A 335 -13.90 -27.27 -43.51
N ALA A 336 -13.41 -26.44 -44.44
CA ALA A 336 -13.05 -26.60 -45.87
C ALA A 336 -14.27 -26.81 -46.79
N VAL A 337 -14.68 -25.73 -47.48
CA VAL A 337 -15.27 -25.65 -48.84
C VAL A 337 -14.99 -24.20 -49.30
N GLU A 338 -13.96 -23.94 -50.10
CA GLU A 338 -13.94 -23.89 -51.59
C GLU A 338 -14.94 -22.90 -52.22
N ASP A 339 -14.35 -21.85 -52.80
CA ASP A 339 -14.61 -21.28 -54.14
C ASP A 339 -16.05 -21.16 -54.67
N ALA A 340 -16.47 -19.91 -54.94
CA ALA A 340 -17.23 -19.56 -56.15
C ALA A 340 -17.30 -18.05 -56.39
N GLU A 341 -16.68 -17.66 -57.50
CA GLU A 341 -17.19 -16.72 -58.52
C GLU A 341 -17.32 -15.22 -58.20
N GLU A 342 -16.22 -14.55 -58.53
CA GLU A 342 -16.14 -13.31 -59.30
C GLU A 342 -17.17 -13.26 -60.45
N GLY A 343 -18.15 -12.37 -60.34
CA GLY A 343 -19.19 -12.14 -61.35
C GLY A 343 -19.41 -10.65 -61.57
N ALA A 344 -18.95 -10.19 -62.74
CA ALA A 344 -19.13 -8.85 -63.28
C ALA A 344 -20.61 -8.40 -63.31
N GLY A 345 -20.85 -7.11 -63.05
CA GLY A 345 -22.18 -6.51 -62.97
C GLY A 345 -22.17 -5.02 -63.25
N GLU A 346 -21.67 -4.67 -64.43
CA GLU A 346 -21.90 -3.43 -65.16
C GLU A 346 -23.38 -3.00 -65.13
N ARG A 347 -23.67 -1.76 -64.71
CA ARG A 347 -24.78 -0.97 -65.28
C ARG A 347 -24.64 0.53 -65.02
N ALA A 348 -24.39 1.21 -66.12
CA ALA A 348 -24.70 2.61 -66.35
C ALA A 348 -26.17 2.92 -66.02
N GLY A 349 -26.41 4.15 -65.60
CA GLY A 349 -27.74 4.67 -65.24
C GLY A 349 -27.73 6.19 -65.21
N GLU A 350 -27.43 6.74 -66.37
CA GLU A 350 -27.58 8.13 -66.79
C GLU A 350 -29.05 8.61 -66.68
N GLY A 351 -29.23 9.90 -66.41
CA GLY A 351 -30.42 10.65 -66.84
C GLY A 351 -31.33 11.16 -65.73
N GLY A 352 -31.54 12.49 -65.70
CA GLY A 352 -32.68 13.04 -64.96
C GLY A 352 -32.68 14.54 -64.68
N GLU A 353 -32.29 15.36 -65.64
CA GLU A 353 -32.61 16.79 -65.72
C GLU A 353 -34.13 17.03 -65.70
N ARG A 354 -34.62 17.97 -64.88
CA ARG A 354 -35.76 18.87 -65.19
C ARG A 354 -36.04 19.92 -64.09
N ASP A 355 -36.12 21.15 -64.60
CA ASP A 355 -36.77 22.41 -64.15
C ASP A 355 -36.36 23.12 -62.86
#